data_AF-R6FCV3-F1
#
_entry.id   AF-R6FCV3-F1
#
_cell.length_a   1.000
_cell.length_b   1.000
_cell.length_c   1.000
_cell.angle_alpha   90.00
_cell.angle_beta   90.00
_cell.angle_gamma   90.00
#
_symmetry.space_group_name_H-M   'P 1'
#
loop_
_entity.id
_entity.type
_entity.pdbx_description
1 polymer ?
#
loop_
_entity_poly.entity_id
_entity_poly.type
_entity_poly.pdbx_seq_one_letter_code
_entity_poly.pdbx_strand_id
1 'polypeptide(L)'
;MEKEDRLAKQIKTVYTEIAKRLIDPSFTFPEGGKVNRQLHQFIADFSKVCGGEFNAPRLVDYCVFQLHKNRNAQYQRALAPKAFGATALQKYLSMSSRAKNFVEDQWLSEAQLTRAYLNSLICKKEHPQAKYIYMPSEEGTKKRSVNTDIGFVICSTSTLMWSPFSPTCQQCKNAERCKKETEIKYPELYRIRIEKYGERR
;
A
#
# COMPACT_ATOMS: atom_id res chain seq x y z
N MET A 1 9.00 3.36 13.02
CA MET A 1 8.07 2.22 13.20
C MET A 1 7.01 2.18 12.12
N GLU A 2 5.99 3.06 12.11
CA GLU A 2 4.85 2.95 11.18
C GLU A 2 5.24 2.94 9.68
N LYS A 3 6.27 3.70 9.29
CA LYS A 3 6.82 3.70 7.92
C LYS A 3 7.51 2.37 7.57
N GLU A 4 8.27 1.79 8.49
CA GLU A 4 9.02 0.53 8.27
C GLU A 4 8.06 -0.65 8.24
N ASP A 5 7.05 -0.67 9.12
CA ASP A 5 5.99 -1.67 9.12
C ASP A 5 5.21 -1.65 7.80
N ARG A 6 4.92 -0.45 7.27
CA ARG A 6 4.29 -0.29 5.96
C ARG A 6 5.17 -0.83 4.83
N LEU A 7 6.46 -0.50 4.82
CA LEU A 7 7.41 -1.00 3.83
C LEU A 7 7.56 -2.52 3.92
N ALA A 8 7.60 -3.09 5.12
CA ALA A 8 7.66 -4.53 5.35
C ALA A 8 6.40 -5.23 4.78
N LYS A 9 5.21 -4.66 4.98
CA LYS A 9 3.98 -5.16 4.35
C LYS A 9 4.07 -5.10 2.82
N GLN A 10 4.56 -4.00 2.25
CA GLN A 10 4.70 -3.86 0.79
C GLN A 10 5.70 -4.87 0.20
N ILE A 11 6.82 -5.11 0.87
CA ILE A 11 7.79 -6.16 0.51
C ILE A 11 7.09 -7.53 0.45
N LYS A 12 6.35 -7.89 1.52
CA LYS A 12 5.61 -9.16 1.58
C LYS A 12 4.60 -9.27 0.44
N THR A 13 3.86 -8.19 0.14
CA THR A 13 2.88 -8.17 -0.96
C THR A 13 3.54 -8.46 -2.30
N VAL A 14 4.59 -7.71 -2.67
CA VAL A 14 5.27 -7.90 -3.97
C VAL A 14 5.89 -9.29 -4.07
N TYR A 15 6.58 -9.74 -3.01
CA TYR A 15 7.22 -11.04 -3.01
C TYR A 15 6.20 -12.18 -3.15
N THR A 16 5.08 -12.07 -2.43
CA THR A 16 3.99 -13.07 -2.49
C THR A 16 3.32 -13.08 -3.84
N GLU A 17 3.08 -11.91 -4.45
CA GLU A 17 2.45 -11.81 -5.77
C GLU A 17 3.26 -12.55 -6.85
N ILE A 18 4.58 -12.32 -6.87
CA ILE A 18 5.49 -12.99 -7.82
C ILE A 18 5.51 -14.50 -7.52
N ALA A 19 5.72 -14.89 -6.26
CA ALA A 19 5.84 -16.30 -5.88
C ALA A 19 4.57 -17.11 -6.17
N LYS A 20 3.38 -16.54 -5.93
CA LYS A 20 2.10 -17.20 -6.21
C LYS A 20 1.88 -17.45 -7.69
N ARG A 21 2.19 -16.47 -8.54
CA ARG A 21 1.91 -16.59 -9.97
C ARG A 21 2.92 -17.42 -10.73
N LEU A 22 4.18 -17.46 -10.29
CA LEU A 22 5.28 -18.05 -11.06
C LEU A 22 5.93 -19.29 -10.41
N ILE A 23 5.67 -19.57 -9.13
CA ILE A 23 6.35 -20.67 -8.43
C ILE A 23 5.36 -21.62 -7.77
N ASP A 24 4.54 -21.12 -6.85
CA ASP A 24 3.62 -21.93 -6.06
C ASP A 24 2.36 -21.12 -5.73
N PRO A 25 1.21 -21.42 -6.35
CA PRO A 25 -0.06 -20.73 -6.09
C PRO A 25 -0.50 -20.73 -4.62
N SER A 26 -0.06 -21.72 -3.85
CA SER A 26 -0.35 -21.85 -2.42
C SER A 26 0.61 -21.07 -1.52
N PHE A 27 1.62 -20.41 -2.10
CA PHE A 27 2.64 -19.71 -1.35
C PHE A 27 2.05 -18.65 -0.42
N THR A 28 2.53 -18.66 0.82
CA THR A 28 2.24 -17.64 1.83
C THR A 28 3.54 -17.20 2.48
N PHE A 29 3.72 -15.88 2.57
CA PHE A 29 4.91 -15.34 3.22
C PHE A 29 4.90 -15.70 4.71
N PRO A 30 6.00 -16.20 5.29
CA PRO A 30 6.05 -16.52 6.71
C PRO A 30 5.79 -15.30 7.58
N GLU A 31 4.88 -15.45 8.53
CA GLU A 31 4.63 -14.46 9.57
C GLU A 31 5.43 -14.77 10.84
N GLY A 32 5.76 -13.72 11.61
CA GLY A 32 6.41 -13.85 12.90
C GLY A 32 7.37 -12.73 13.25
N GLY A 33 7.60 -12.51 14.55
CA GLY A 33 8.44 -11.41 15.05
C GLY A 33 9.88 -11.45 14.54
N LYS A 34 10.48 -12.64 14.40
CA LYS A 34 11.83 -12.81 13.84
C LYS A 34 11.90 -12.36 12.37
N VAL A 35 10.88 -12.70 11.58
CA VAL A 35 10.78 -12.33 10.16
C VAL A 35 10.62 -10.82 10.01
N ASN A 36 9.75 -10.20 10.82
CA ASN A 36 9.55 -8.75 10.80
C ASN A 36 10.83 -7.99 11.20
N ARG A 37 11.54 -8.44 12.25
CA ARG A 37 12.85 -7.85 12.62
C ARG A 37 13.86 -7.93 11.48
N GLN A 38 13.91 -9.07 10.78
CA GLN A 38 14.80 -9.23 9.64
C GLN A 38 14.42 -8.31 8.47
N LEU A 39 13.13 -8.15 8.17
CA LEU A 39 12.67 -7.21 7.14
C LEU A 39 12.99 -5.76 7.52
N HIS A 40 12.85 -5.37 8.79
CA HIS A 40 13.20 -4.02 9.24
C HIS A 40 14.70 -3.75 9.10
N GLN A 41 15.53 -4.72 9.50
CA GLN A 41 16.98 -4.63 9.29
C GLN A 41 17.33 -4.51 7.81
N PHE A 42 16.70 -5.33 6.96
CA PHE A 42 16.86 -5.25 5.51
C PHE A 42 16.46 -3.87 4.95
N ILE A 43 15.32 -3.30 5.37
CA ILE A 43 14.88 -1.97 4.91
C ILE A 43 15.92 -0.90 5.26
N ALA A 44 16.48 -0.95 6.47
CA ALA A 44 17.52 -0.02 6.91
C ALA A 44 18.79 -0.15 6.06
N ASP A 45 19.28 -1.39 5.85
CA ASP A 45 20.50 -1.64 5.09
C ASP A 45 20.31 -1.34 3.59
N PHE A 46 19.16 -1.69 3.04
CA PHE A 46 18.80 -1.44 1.65
C PHE A 46 18.70 0.06 1.35
N SER A 47 18.12 0.84 2.27
CA SER A 47 18.02 2.30 2.13
C SER A 47 19.40 2.97 2.15
N LYS A 48 20.32 2.49 3.01
CA LYS A 48 21.71 2.98 3.03
C LYS A 48 22.43 2.73 1.70
N VAL A 49 22.29 1.52 1.15
CA VAL A 49 22.89 1.14 -0.14
C VAL A 49 22.28 1.95 -1.30
N CYS A 50 21.02 2.36 -1.20
CA CYS A 50 20.32 3.14 -2.23
C CYS A 50 20.49 4.66 -2.11
N GLY A 51 21.44 5.15 -1.31
CA GLY A 51 21.72 6.59 -1.20
C GLY A 51 20.91 7.31 -0.11
N GLY A 52 20.42 6.57 0.88
CA GLY A 52 19.73 7.10 2.07
C GLY A 52 18.21 7.02 2.00
N GLU A 53 17.62 6.81 0.81
CA GLU A 53 16.18 6.64 0.64
C GLU A 53 15.79 5.25 0.13
N PHE A 54 14.60 4.82 0.52
CA PHE A 54 14.04 3.55 0.06
C PHE A 54 13.58 3.66 -1.40
N ASN A 55 14.21 2.88 -2.28
CA ASN A 55 13.93 2.89 -3.72
C ASN A 55 13.02 1.72 -4.12
N ALA A 56 11.75 2.02 -4.38
CA ALA A 56 10.75 1.00 -4.74
C ALA A 56 11.08 0.23 -6.04
N PRO A 57 11.50 0.88 -7.14
CA PRO A 57 11.99 0.16 -8.33
C PRO A 57 13.09 -0.86 -8.05
N ARG A 58 14.13 -0.45 -7.30
CA ARG A 58 15.23 -1.36 -6.93
C ARG A 58 14.76 -2.51 -6.02
N LEU A 59 13.75 -2.28 -5.18
CA LEU A 59 13.16 -3.34 -4.36
C LEU A 59 12.46 -4.38 -5.24
N VAL A 60 11.68 -3.95 -6.23
CA VAL A 60 11.03 -4.87 -7.17
C VAL A 60 12.09 -5.70 -7.87
N ASP A 61 13.15 -5.06 -8.39
CA ASP A 61 14.27 -5.76 -9.02
C ASP A 61 14.92 -6.76 -8.07
N TYR A 62 15.11 -6.39 -6.80
CA TYR A 62 15.63 -7.28 -5.77
C TYR A 62 14.74 -8.52 -5.55
N CYS A 63 13.43 -8.33 -5.39
CA CYS A 63 12.47 -9.43 -5.20
C CYS A 63 12.46 -10.37 -6.41
N VAL A 64 12.44 -9.82 -7.62
CA VAL A 64 12.50 -10.59 -8.87
C VAL A 64 13.80 -11.40 -8.93
N PHE A 65 14.94 -10.77 -8.66
CA PHE A 65 16.24 -11.45 -8.65
C PHE A 65 16.28 -12.63 -7.65
N GLN A 66 15.82 -12.43 -6.41
CA GLN A 66 15.86 -13.48 -5.39
C GLN A 66 14.95 -14.65 -5.74
N LEU A 67 13.75 -14.37 -6.26
CA LEU A 67 12.80 -15.41 -6.65
C LEU A 67 13.26 -16.14 -7.92
N HIS A 68 13.70 -15.42 -8.94
CA HIS A 68 14.19 -16.02 -10.18
C HIS A 68 15.42 -16.93 -9.94
N LYS A 69 16.34 -16.51 -9.07
CA LYS A 69 17.51 -17.31 -8.67
C LYS A 69 17.09 -18.61 -7.97
N ASN A 70 16.05 -18.55 -7.14
CA ASN A 70 15.60 -19.69 -6.33
C ASN A 70 14.36 -20.38 -6.92
N ARG A 71 13.97 -20.11 -8.18
CA ARG A 71 12.66 -20.50 -8.74
C ARG A 71 12.37 -22.00 -8.69
N ASN A 72 13.40 -22.83 -8.78
CA ASN A 72 13.28 -24.29 -8.74
C ASN A 72 13.34 -24.89 -7.32
N ALA A 73 13.50 -24.06 -6.28
CA ALA A 73 13.57 -24.55 -4.91
C ALA A 73 12.17 -24.95 -4.39
N GLN A 74 12.06 -26.16 -3.84
CA GLN A 74 10.80 -26.69 -3.30
C GLN A 74 10.38 -26.07 -1.97
N TYR A 75 11.29 -25.37 -1.28
CA TYR A 75 11.09 -24.82 0.07
C TYR A 75 11.08 -23.29 0.09
N GLN A 76 10.31 -22.69 -0.83
CA GLN A 76 10.19 -21.23 -0.97
C GLN A 76 9.84 -20.53 0.35
N ARG A 77 8.93 -21.12 1.12
CA ARG A 77 8.49 -20.56 2.41
C ARG A 77 9.64 -20.43 3.41
N ALA A 78 10.57 -21.38 3.46
CA ALA A 78 11.74 -21.32 4.33
C ALA A 78 12.84 -20.38 3.79
N LEU A 79 12.87 -20.16 2.47
CA LEU A 79 13.81 -19.26 1.81
C LEU A 79 13.39 -17.78 1.88
N ALA A 80 12.09 -17.50 1.89
CA ALA A 80 11.57 -16.14 1.80
C ALA A 80 12.17 -15.18 2.85
N PRO A 81 12.28 -15.51 4.16
CA PRO A 81 12.95 -14.65 5.11
C PRO A 81 14.45 -14.53 4.83
N LYS A 82 15.12 -15.63 4.45
CA LYS A 82 16.56 -15.66 4.15
C LYS A 82 16.92 -14.80 2.94
N ALA A 83 15.98 -14.62 2.00
CA ALA A 83 16.13 -13.73 0.86
C ALA A 83 16.35 -12.27 1.28
N PHE A 84 16.00 -11.87 2.50
CA PHE A 84 16.22 -10.52 3.04
C PHE A 84 17.38 -10.48 4.06
N GLY A 85 18.34 -11.40 3.96
CA GLY A 85 19.58 -11.37 4.75
C GLY A 85 20.70 -10.56 4.09
N ALA A 86 21.69 -10.11 4.88
CA ALA A 86 22.82 -9.32 4.40
C ALA A 86 23.60 -10.00 3.24
N THR A 87 23.83 -11.31 3.32
CA THR A 87 24.49 -12.08 2.25
C THR A 87 23.69 -12.10 0.95
N ALA A 88 22.36 -12.14 1.03
CA ALA A 88 21.50 -12.12 -0.14
C ALA A 88 21.53 -10.75 -0.83
N LEU A 89 21.60 -9.67 -0.04
CA LEU A 89 21.76 -8.31 -0.52
C LEU A 89 23.11 -8.09 -1.20
N GLN A 90 24.22 -8.51 -0.59
CA GLN A 90 25.55 -8.40 -1.19
C GLN A 90 25.64 -9.14 -2.54
N LYS A 91 25.05 -10.33 -2.63
CA LYS A 91 24.98 -11.08 -3.89
C LYS A 91 24.19 -10.36 -4.97
N TYR A 92 23.09 -9.67 -4.62
CA TYR A 92 22.34 -8.87 -5.60
C TYR A 92 23.20 -7.74 -6.16
N LEU A 93 23.92 -7.01 -5.29
CA LEU A 93 24.77 -5.89 -5.70
C LEU A 93 25.92 -6.33 -6.61
N SER A 94 26.53 -7.49 -6.35
CA SER A 94 27.63 -8.01 -7.18
C SER A 94 27.17 -8.67 -8.48
N MET A 95 25.92 -9.12 -8.56
CA MET A 95 25.43 -9.95 -9.67
C MET A 95 24.46 -9.24 -10.61
N SER A 96 24.00 -8.02 -10.31
CA SER A 96 23.05 -7.31 -11.16
C SER A 96 23.68 -6.96 -12.52
N SER A 97 23.03 -7.35 -13.62
CA SER A 97 23.50 -7.05 -14.98
C SER A 97 22.33 -6.98 -15.97
N ARG A 98 22.49 -6.19 -17.04
CA ARG A 98 21.43 -5.95 -18.04
C ARG A 98 20.97 -7.24 -18.73
N ALA A 99 21.89 -8.19 -18.96
CA ALA A 99 21.57 -9.50 -19.53
C ALA A 99 20.67 -10.35 -18.62
N LYS A 100 20.82 -10.24 -17.29
CA LYS A 100 19.94 -10.94 -16.33
C LYS A 100 18.55 -10.33 -16.27
N ASN A 101 18.45 -9.01 -16.34
CA ASN A 101 17.16 -8.33 -16.33
C ASN A 101 16.26 -8.81 -17.48
N PHE A 102 16.83 -9.05 -18.66
CA PHE A 102 16.10 -9.59 -19.82
C PHE A 102 15.52 -10.98 -19.55
N VAL A 103 16.33 -11.90 -19.01
CA VAL A 103 15.86 -13.26 -18.67
C VAL A 103 14.79 -13.21 -17.57
N GLU A 104 14.96 -12.33 -16.59
CA GLU A 104 13.98 -12.10 -15.53
C GLU A 104 12.67 -11.50 -16.07
N ASP A 105 12.73 -10.55 -17.01
CA ASP A 105 11.54 -10.00 -17.68
C ASP A 105 10.81 -11.08 -18.49
N GLN A 106 11.55 -11.93 -19.20
CA GLN A 106 10.97 -13.06 -19.93
C GLN A 106 10.24 -14.00 -18.97
N TRP A 107 10.86 -14.36 -17.84
CA TRP A 107 10.21 -15.18 -16.81
C TRP A 107 8.96 -14.50 -16.21
N LEU A 108 8.99 -13.20 -15.96
CA LEU A 108 7.80 -12.47 -15.50
C LEU A 108 6.65 -12.48 -16.51
N SER A 109 6.98 -12.40 -17.81
CA SER A 109 5.99 -12.37 -18.88
C SER A 109 5.18 -13.66 -19.00
N GLU A 110 5.72 -14.81 -18.56
CA GLU A 110 5.02 -16.10 -18.51
C GLU A 110 3.72 -16.04 -17.66
N ALA A 111 3.69 -15.17 -16.66
CA ALA A 111 2.51 -14.94 -15.82
C ALA A 111 1.86 -13.56 -16.01
N GLN A 112 2.10 -12.91 -17.15
CA GLN A 112 1.61 -11.57 -17.47
C GLN A 112 1.98 -10.52 -16.40
N LEU A 113 3.12 -10.71 -15.73
CA LEU A 113 3.65 -9.75 -14.78
C LEU A 113 4.61 -8.79 -15.46
N THR A 114 4.57 -7.54 -15.03
CA THR A 114 5.54 -6.52 -15.45
C THR A 114 6.14 -5.85 -14.23
N ARG A 115 7.40 -5.40 -14.33
CA ARG A 115 8.04 -4.59 -13.28
C ARG A 115 7.23 -3.31 -12.98
N ALA A 116 6.58 -2.72 -13.98
CA ALA A 116 5.70 -1.57 -13.81
C ALA A 116 4.49 -1.91 -12.91
N TYR A 117 3.82 -3.03 -13.16
CA TYR A 117 2.72 -3.51 -12.32
C TYR A 117 3.20 -3.79 -10.89
N LEU A 118 4.31 -4.50 -10.71
CA LEU A 118 4.87 -4.80 -9.38
C LEU A 118 5.24 -3.53 -8.61
N ASN A 119 5.75 -2.50 -9.28
CA ASN A 119 6.03 -1.19 -8.68
C ASN A 119 4.75 -0.49 -8.20
N SER A 120 3.65 -0.62 -8.94
CA SER A 120 2.35 -0.05 -8.53
C SER A 120 1.84 -0.61 -7.19
N LEU A 121 2.24 -1.84 -6.84
CA LEU A 121 1.87 -2.48 -5.57
C LEU A 121 2.57 -1.83 -4.36
N ILE A 122 3.79 -1.32 -4.54
CA ILE A 122 4.53 -0.58 -3.49
C ILE A 122 4.05 0.88 -3.43
N CYS A 123 3.63 1.42 -4.57
CA CYS A 123 3.21 2.82 -4.71
C CYS A 123 1.74 3.08 -4.39
N LYS A 124 1.05 2.25 -3.61
CA LYS A 124 -0.16 2.71 -2.92
C LYS A 124 0.25 3.66 -1.78
N LYS A 125 0.69 4.87 -2.13
CA LYS A 125 0.75 5.98 -1.17
C LYS A 125 -0.69 6.19 -0.72
N GLU A 126 -1.03 5.70 0.46
CA GLU A 126 -2.25 6.14 1.12
C GLU A 126 -2.21 7.66 1.18
N HIS A 127 -3.24 8.31 0.63
CA HIS A 127 -3.32 9.76 0.62
C HIS A 127 -3.17 10.27 2.07
N PRO A 128 -2.42 11.34 2.34
CA PRO A 128 -2.24 11.84 3.72
C PRO A 128 -3.55 12.11 4.45
N GLN A 129 -4.62 12.43 3.70
CA GLN A 129 -5.96 12.66 4.21
C GLN A 129 -6.86 11.41 4.21
N ALA A 130 -6.34 10.22 3.87
CA ALA A 130 -7.13 8.99 3.82
C ALA A 130 -7.79 8.66 5.18
N LYS A 131 -7.11 8.97 6.29
CA LYS A 131 -7.65 8.87 7.66
C LYS A 131 -8.88 9.75 7.92
N TYR A 132 -9.14 10.74 7.08
CA TYR A 132 -10.27 11.68 7.19
C TYR A 132 -11.43 11.34 6.26
N ILE A 133 -11.31 10.31 5.41
CA ILE A 133 -12.38 9.86 4.50
C ILE A 133 -13.66 9.59 5.30
N TYR A 134 -13.53 8.91 6.44
CA TYR A 134 -14.60 8.73 7.41
C TYR A 134 -14.04 8.93 8.83
N MET A 135 -14.68 9.82 9.60
CA MET A 135 -14.27 10.14 10.96
C MET A 135 -15.42 9.78 11.93
N PRO A 136 -15.38 8.61 12.58
CA PRO A 136 -16.46 8.17 13.47
C PRO A 136 -16.75 9.12 14.63
N SER A 137 -15.73 9.84 15.12
CA SER A 137 -15.90 10.82 16.22
C SER A 137 -16.78 12.00 15.84
N GLU A 138 -16.98 12.28 14.55
CA GLU A 138 -17.87 13.36 14.09
C GLU A 138 -19.36 12.98 14.11
N GLU A 139 -19.71 11.70 14.18
CA GLU A 139 -21.11 11.26 14.06
C GLU A 139 -22.00 11.85 15.16
N GLY A 140 -21.49 11.99 16.39
CA GLY A 140 -22.22 12.64 17.48
C GLY A 140 -22.59 14.09 17.14
N THR A 141 -21.66 14.84 16.53
CA THR A 141 -21.89 16.22 16.09
C THR A 141 -22.82 16.27 14.88
N LYS A 142 -22.66 15.36 13.90
CA LYS A 142 -23.50 15.31 12.69
C LYS A 142 -24.95 14.95 13.00
N LYS A 143 -25.17 14.07 13.98
CA LYS A 143 -26.51 13.65 14.43
C LYS A 143 -27.22 14.77 15.19
N ARG A 144 -26.48 15.70 15.79
CA ARG A 144 -27.02 16.85 16.52
C ARG A 144 -27.77 17.76 15.55
N SER A 145 -29.08 17.91 15.76
CA SER A 145 -29.94 18.77 14.95
C SER A 145 -29.90 18.45 13.44
N VAL A 146 -29.80 17.16 13.09
CA VAL A 146 -29.85 16.69 11.69
C VAL A 146 -31.11 17.22 11.00
N ASN A 147 -31.03 17.47 9.69
CA ASN A 147 -32.14 17.99 8.88
C ASN A 147 -32.62 19.41 9.25
N THR A 148 -31.79 20.20 9.93
CA THR A 148 -32.05 21.62 10.20
C THR A 148 -30.93 22.49 9.66
N ASP A 149 -31.21 23.78 9.41
CA ASP A 149 -30.20 24.75 9.00
C ASP A 149 -29.14 24.99 10.08
N ILE A 150 -29.54 24.94 11.35
CA ILE A 150 -28.62 25.03 12.49
C ILE A 150 -27.65 23.85 12.46
N GLY A 151 -28.15 22.63 12.20
CA GLY A 151 -27.32 21.44 12.06
C GLY A 151 -26.32 21.56 10.91
N PHE A 152 -26.72 22.16 9.79
CA PHE A 152 -25.80 22.47 8.69
C PHE A 152 -24.67 23.39 9.14
N VAL A 153 -24.99 24.49 9.84
CA VAL A 153 -23.99 25.43 10.35
C VAL A 153 -23.03 24.75 11.32
N ILE A 154 -23.54 24.02 12.32
CA ILE A 154 -22.72 23.28 13.30
C ILE A 154 -21.78 22.29 12.61
N CYS A 155 -22.30 21.52 11.65
CA CYS A 155 -21.51 20.56 10.89
C CYS A 155 -20.41 21.27 10.08
N SER A 156 -20.73 22.41 9.45
CA SER A 156 -19.80 23.18 8.62
C SER A 156 -18.64 23.84 9.38
N THR A 157 -18.77 24.02 10.69
CA THR A 157 -17.76 24.66 11.56
C THR A 157 -17.01 23.67 12.44
N SER A 158 -17.65 22.55 12.79
CA SER A 158 -17.16 21.64 13.85
C SER A 158 -16.77 20.25 13.34
N THR A 159 -16.87 20.01 12.03
CA THR A 159 -16.56 18.72 11.40
C THR A 159 -15.91 18.92 10.04
N LEU A 160 -15.37 17.85 9.45
CA LEU A 160 -14.90 17.79 8.07
C LEU A 160 -16.05 17.64 7.05
N MET A 161 -17.25 18.07 7.41
CA MET A 161 -18.44 18.17 6.56
C MET A 161 -18.86 16.82 5.92
N TRP A 162 -19.32 16.83 4.67
CA TRP A 162 -20.01 15.70 4.06
C TRP A 162 -19.08 14.50 3.84
N SER A 163 -19.49 13.32 4.32
CA SER A 163 -18.84 12.05 4.02
C SER A 163 -19.87 11.04 3.52
N PRO A 164 -19.63 10.33 2.40
CA PRO A 164 -20.54 9.32 1.91
C PRO A 164 -20.59 8.06 2.80
N PHE A 165 -19.61 7.92 3.70
CA PHE A 165 -19.51 6.83 4.66
C PHE A 165 -20.22 7.13 5.99
N SER A 166 -20.65 8.38 6.20
CA SER A 166 -21.41 8.78 7.39
C SER A 166 -22.87 8.34 7.25
N PRO A 167 -23.40 7.51 8.16
CA PRO A 167 -24.81 7.13 8.18
C PRO A 167 -25.72 8.36 8.29
N THR A 168 -25.28 9.37 9.04
CA THR A 168 -26.02 10.61 9.21
C THR A 168 -26.09 11.40 7.89
N CYS A 169 -24.98 11.51 7.16
CA CYS A 169 -24.98 12.21 5.87
C CYS A 169 -25.84 11.52 4.81
N GLN A 170 -25.97 10.19 4.85
CA GLN A 170 -26.80 9.43 3.91
C GLN A 170 -28.30 9.73 4.07
N GLN A 171 -28.73 10.18 5.25
CA GLN A 171 -30.13 10.48 5.56
C GLN A 171 -30.40 11.99 5.72
N CYS A 172 -29.39 12.82 5.51
CA CYS A 172 -29.48 14.26 5.74
C CYS A 172 -30.06 14.99 4.52
N LYS A 173 -31.13 15.78 4.72
CA LYS A 173 -31.74 16.63 3.68
C LYS A 173 -30.78 17.68 3.12
N ASN A 174 -29.80 18.11 3.92
CA ASN A 174 -28.79 19.10 3.52
C ASN A 174 -27.57 18.48 2.82
N ALA A 175 -27.57 17.17 2.52
CA ALA A 175 -26.39 16.47 2.00
C ALA A 175 -25.85 17.09 0.70
N GLU A 176 -26.70 17.44 -0.26
CA GLU A 176 -26.27 18.06 -1.52
C GLU A 176 -25.63 19.43 -1.31
N ARG A 177 -26.16 20.23 -0.39
CA ARG A 177 -25.55 21.49 0.01
C ARG A 177 -24.19 21.26 0.68
N CYS A 178 -24.12 20.29 1.61
CA CYS A 178 -22.87 19.93 2.27
C CYS A 178 -21.81 19.41 1.29
N LYS A 179 -22.18 18.68 0.23
CA LYS A 179 -21.25 18.22 -0.82
C LYS A 179 -20.55 19.40 -1.49
N LYS A 180 -21.32 20.37 -1.98
CA LYS A 180 -20.80 21.59 -2.64
C LYS A 180 -19.84 22.35 -1.72
N GLU A 181 -20.22 22.54 -0.46
CA GLU A 181 -19.36 23.21 0.52
C GLU A 181 -18.09 22.40 0.87
N THR A 182 -18.20 21.07 0.93
CA THR A 182 -17.04 20.20 1.19
C THR A 182 -16.06 20.25 0.03
N GLU A 183 -16.56 20.27 -1.21
CA GLU A 183 -15.76 20.43 -2.42
C GLU A 183 -15.00 21.77 -2.43
N ILE A 184 -15.63 22.85 -1.98
CA ILE A 184 -15.00 24.17 -1.89
C ILE A 184 -13.96 24.23 -0.75
N LYS A 185 -14.33 23.79 0.46
CA LYS A 185 -13.46 23.93 1.65
C LYS A 185 -12.36 22.87 1.73
N TYR A 186 -12.65 21.66 1.27
CA TYR A 186 -11.77 20.50 1.36
C TYR A 186 -11.74 19.72 0.03
N PRO A 187 -11.28 20.33 -1.07
CA PRO A 187 -11.36 19.75 -2.42
C PRO A 187 -10.70 18.38 -2.53
N GLU A 188 -9.48 18.22 -1.99
CA GLU A 188 -8.78 16.93 -2.00
C GLU A 188 -9.50 15.87 -1.16
N LEU A 189 -10.05 16.25 0.00
CA LEU A 189 -10.81 15.33 0.85
C LEU A 189 -12.11 14.89 0.17
N TYR A 190 -12.77 15.81 -0.54
CA TYR A 190 -13.95 15.51 -1.34
C TYR A 190 -13.62 14.52 -2.46
N ARG A 191 -12.58 14.79 -3.26
CA ARG A 191 -12.12 13.90 -4.34
C ARG A 191 -11.86 12.48 -3.85
N ILE A 192 -11.04 12.32 -2.79
CA ILE A 192 -10.71 10.98 -2.27
C ILE A 192 -11.91 10.26 -1.64
N ARG A 193 -12.88 10.99 -1.07
CA ARG A 193 -14.13 10.42 -0.55
C ARG A 193 -14.98 9.85 -1.68
N ILE A 194 -15.07 10.54 -2.81
CA ILE A 194 -15.79 10.08 -4.01
C ILE A 194 -15.09 8.87 -4.64
N GLU A 195 -13.77 8.93 -4.84
CA GLU A 195 -12.98 7.81 -5.38
C GLU A 195 -13.19 6.53 -4.57
N LYS A 196 -12.99 6.61 -3.24
CA LYS A 196 -13.19 5.47 -2.33
C LYS A 196 -14.63 4.98 -2.25
N TYR A 197 -15.61 5.86 -2.43
CA TYR A 197 -17.01 5.46 -2.42
C TYR A 197 -17.40 4.77 -3.72
N GLY A 198 -16.86 5.22 -4.86
CA GLY A 198 -17.01 4.58 -6.17
C GLY A 198 -16.40 3.18 -6.22
N GLU A 199 -15.24 2.96 -5.60
CA GLU A 199 -14.60 1.63 -5.48
C GLU A 199 -15.44 0.60 -4.71
N ARG A 200 -16.44 1.04 -3.92
CA ARG A 200 -17.27 0.17 -3.07
C ARG A 200 -18.62 -0.18 -3.70
N ARG A 201 -18.94 0.35 -4.89
CA ARG A 201 -20.12 0.03 -5.70
C ARG A 201 -19.77 -0.98 -6.77
#